data_AF-A0AAN6UZR6-F1
#
_entry.id   AF-A0AAN6UZR6-F1
#
_cell.length_a   1.000
_cell.length_b   1.000
_cell.length_c   1.000
_cell.angle_alpha   90.00
_cell.angle_beta   90.00
_cell.angle_gamma   90.00
#
_symmetry.space_group_name_H-M   'P 1'
#
loop_
_entity.id
_entity.type
_entity.pdbx_description
1 polymer ?
#
loop_
_entity_poly.entity_id
_entity_poly.type
_entity_poly.pdbx_seq_one_letter_code
_entity_poly.pdbx_strand_id
1 'polypeptide(L)' 'MQLASGDAVRVRGSTVVYKVVAVNGSLVTIIISNPQPDGQYLPFSSTALQTVDESRLEVAEDVV' A
#
# COMPACT_ATOMS: atom_id res chain seq x y z
N MET A 1 -14.45 -1.90 -6.58
CA MET A 1 -14.06 -1.56 -5.20
C MET A 1 -13.35 -0.24 -5.30
N GLN A 2 -13.75 0.81 -4.58
CA GLN A 2 -13.08 2.11 -4.73
C GLN A 2 -12.04 2.23 -3.62
N LEU A 3 -10.75 2.19 -4.00
CA LEU A 3 -9.66 2.36 -3.03
C LEU A 3 -9.66 3.80 -2.48
N ALA A 4 -9.30 3.93 -1.22
CA ALA A 4 -9.16 5.19 -0.51
C ALA A 4 -7.80 5.27 0.20
N SER A 5 -7.37 6.48 0.55
CA SER A 5 -6.18 6.65 1.37
C SER A 5 -6.34 5.96 2.73
N GLY A 6 -5.29 5.25 3.15
CA GLY A 6 -5.29 4.44 4.37
C GLY A 6 -5.55 2.95 4.12
N ASP A 7 -6.13 2.58 2.99
CA ASP A 7 -6.40 1.17 2.67
C ASP A 7 -5.11 0.36 2.63
N ALA A 8 -5.15 -0.82 3.24
CA ALA A 8 -4.08 -1.81 3.14
C ALA A 8 -4.26 -2.61 1.85
N VAL A 9 -3.23 -2.64 1.01
CA VAL A 9 -3.26 -3.31 -0.30
C VAL A 9 -2.00 -4.14 -0.51
N ARG A 10 -2.08 -5.11 -1.41
CA ARG A 10 -0.93 -5.80 -1.99
C ARG A 10 -0.91 -5.58 -3.49
N VAL A 11 0.29 -5.55 -4.04
CA VAL A 11 0.44 -5.76 -5.49
C VAL A 11 0.16 -7.24 -5.74
N ARG A 12 -0.73 -7.55 -6.68
CA ARG A 12 -1.13 -8.94 -6.97
C ARG A 12 0.09 -9.84 -7.17
N GLY A 13 0.12 -10.94 -6.43
CA GLY A 13 1.25 -11.89 -6.42
C GLY A 13 2.43 -11.48 -5.52
N SER A 14 2.34 -10.36 -4.81
CA SER A 14 3.29 -9.97 -3.76
C SER A 14 2.74 -10.31 -2.38
N THR A 15 3.63 -10.64 -1.46
CA THR A 15 3.30 -10.81 -0.04
C THR A 15 3.42 -9.50 0.76
N VAL A 16 4.06 -8.48 0.18
CA VAL A 16 4.32 -7.20 0.83
C VAL A 16 3.02 -6.39 0.92
N VAL A 17 2.75 -5.89 2.12
CA VAL A 17 1.60 -5.01 2.38
C VAL A 17 2.02 -3.55 2.21
N TYR A 18 1.15 -2.80 1.55
CA TYR A 18 1.29 -1.38 1.33
C TYR A 18 0.08 -0.64 1.90
N LYS A 19 0.24 0.65 2.19
CA LYS A 19 -0.86 1.58 2.43
C LYS A 19 -1.06 2.48 1.23
N VAL A 20 -2.31 2.68 0.83
CA VAL A 20 -2.67 3.69 -0.16
C VAL A 20 -2.50 5.09 0.45
N VAL A 21 -1.81 5.98 -0.25
CA VAL A 21 -1.61 7.38 0.19
C VAL A 21 -2.32 8.38 -0.71
N ALA A 22 -2.57 8.04 -1.98
CA ALA A 22 -3.33 8.87 -2.90
C ALA A 22 -3.97 8.02 -4.01
N VAL A 23 -5.13 8.46 -4.51
CA VAL A 23 -5.84 7.86 -5.63
C VAL A 23 -6.16 8.95 -6.64
N ASN A 24 -5.79 8.74 -7.90
CA ASN A 24 -6.03 9.67 -9.00
C ASN A 24 -6.49 8.89 -10.24
N GLY A 25 -7.80 8.74 -10.41
CA GLY A 25 -8.37 7.87 -11.44
C GLY A 25 -7.99 6.42 -11.18
N SER A 26 -7.41 5.74 -12.18
CA SER A 26 -6.90 4.37 -12.01
C SER A 26 -5.49 4.31 -11.41
N LEU A 27 -4.83 5.45 -11.19
CA LEU A 27 -3.49 5.49 -10.61
C LEU A 27 -3.58 5.60 -9.09
N VAL A 28 -2.89 4.69 -8.41
CA VAL A 28 -2.87 4.58 -6.95
C VAL A 28 -1.43 4.70 -6.49
N THR A 29 -1.17 5.68 -5.64
CA THR A 29 0.13 5.82 -4.97
C THR A 29 0.08 5.06 -3.66
N ILE A 30 1.03 4.15 -3.48
CA ILE A 30 1.16 3.25 -2.35
C ILE A 30 2.51 3.46 -1.66
N ILE A 31 2.56 3.18 -0.37
CA ILE A 31 3.78 3.15 0.44
C ILE A 31 3.87 1.83 1.17
N ILE A 32 5.07 1.25 1.31
CA ILE A 32 5.26 0.01 2.09
C ILE A 32 4.73 0.24 3.52
N SER A 33 3.81 -0.62 3.96
CA SER A 33 3.32 -0.66 5.34
C SER A 33 4.24 -1.60 6.10
N ASN A 34 5.33 -1.08 6.68
CA ASN A 34 6.31 -1.90 7.40
C ASN A 34 6.26 -1.66 8.92
N PRO A 35 5.29 -2.25 9.65
CA PRO A 35 5.40 -2.36 11.09
C PRO A 35 6.58 -3.29 11.42
N GLN A 36 7.56 -2.78 12.15
CA GLN A 36 8.65 -3.57 12.69
C GLN A 36 8.13 -4.49 13.80
N PRO A 37 8.84 -5.61 14.11
CA PRO A 37 8.46 -6.51 15.20
C PRO A 37 8.35 -5.82 16.57
N ASP A 38 9.01 -4.67 16.75
CA ASP A 38 8.98 -3.83 17.94
C ASP A 38 7.84 -2.80 17.95
N GLY A 39 6.96 -2.82 16.93
CA GLY A 39 5.85 -1.90 16.77
C GLY A 39 6.23 -0.54 16.18
N GLN A 40 7.50 -0.29 15.86
CA GLN A 40 7.92 0.95 15.20
C GLN A 40 7.72 0.86 13.68
N TYR A 41 7.54 2.01 13.03
CA TYR A 41 7.57 2.08 11.56
C TYR A 41 8.98 2.44 11.10
N LEU A 42 9.44 1.85 9.99
CA LEU A 42 10.67 2.32 9.36
C LEU A 42 10.57 3.81 8.98
N PRO A 43 11.68 4.56 9.03
CA PRO A 43 11.71 5.93 8.54
C PRO A 43 11.19 6.01 7.10
N PHE A 44 10.43 7.06 6.80
CA PHE A 44 9.98 7.32 5.44
C PHE A 44 11.17 7.46 4.49
N SER A 45 11.15 6.70 3.39
CA SER A 45 12.05 6.87 2.26
C SER A 45 11.22 7.22 1.02
N SER A 46 11.65 8.20 0.24
CA SER A 46 10.99 8.57 -1.01
C SER A 46 10.97 7.42 -2.03
N THR A 47 11.93 6.50 -1.95
CA THR A 47 11.97 5.27 -2.77
C THR A 47 10.94 4.22 -2.35
N ALA A 48 10.29 4.40 -1.19
CA ALA A 48 9.22 3.51 -0.72
C ALA A 48 7.85 3.86 -1.30
N LEU A 49 7.72 5.00 -2.00
CA LEU A 49 6.52 5.38 -2.73
C LEU A 49 6.52 4.76 -4.12
N GLN A 50 5.39 4.19 -4.51
CA GLN A 50 5.18 3.66 -5.85
C GLN A 50 3.81 4.10 -6.34
N THR A 51 3.72 4.49 -7.61
CA THR A 51 2.43 4.71 -8.27
C THR A 51 2.20 3.55 -9.23
N VAL A 52 1.06 2.87 -9.07
CA VAL A 52 0.67 1.71 -9.86
C VAL A 52 -0.77 1.86 -10.34
N ASP A 53 -1.13 1.10 -11.37
CA ASP A 53 -2.54 1.00 -11.77
C ASP A 53 -3.32 0.14 -10.78
N GLU A 54 -4.55 0.55 -10.46
CA GLU A 54 -5.47 -0.12 -9.53
C GLU A 54 -5.69 -1.60 -9.89
N SER A 55 -5.69 -1.95 -11.19
CA SER A 55 -5.86 -3.33 -11.63
C SER A 55 -4.77 -4.28 -11.13
N ARG A 56 -3.61 -3.74 -10.75
CA ARG A 56 -2.48 -4.48 -10.19
C ARG A 56 -2.58 -4.66 -8.68
N LEU A 57 -3.58 -4.06 -8.03
CA LEU A 57 -3.76 -4.12 -6.59
C LEU A 57 -4.86 -5.11 -6.21
N GLU A 58 -4.74 -5.60 -4.98
CA GLU A 58 -5.77 -6.33 -4.23
C GLU A 58 -5.79 -5.84 -2.79
N VAL A 59 -6.96 -5.85 -2.15
CA VAL A 59 -7.10 -5.41 -0.75
C VAL A 59 -6.51 -6.46 0.18
N ALA A 60 -5.72 -6.02 1.16
CA ALA A 60 -5.15 -6.88 2.18
C ALA A 60 -6.14 -7.04 3.35
N GLU A 61 -7.21 -7.81 3.15
CA GLU A 61 -8.31 -8.00 4.12
C GLU A 61 -7.86 -8.66 5.44
N ASP A 62 -6.72 -9.34 5.43
CA ASP A 62 -6.10 -9.99 6.59
C ASP A 62 -5.31 -9.02 7.49
N VAL A 63 -5.22 -7.74 7.12
CA VAL A 63 -4.42 -6.72 7.82
C VAL A 63 -5.31 -5.71 8.59
N VAL A 64 -6.54 -6.11 8.92
CA VAL A 64 -7.51 -5.29 9.67
C VAL A 64 -7.26 -5.32 11.16
#